data_AF-D2Y239-F1
#
_entry.id   AF-D2Y239-F1
#
_cell.length_a   1.000
_cell.length_b   1.000
_cell.length_c   1.000
_cell.angle_alpha   90.00
_cell.angle_beta   90.00
_cell.angle_gamma   90.00
#
_symmetry.space_group_name_H-M   'P 1'
#
loop_
_entity.id
_entity.type
_entity.pdbx_description
1 polymer ?
#
loop_
_entity_poly.entity_id
_entity_poly.type
_entity_poly.pdbx_seq_one_letter_code
_entity_poly.pdbx_strand_id
1 'polypeptide(L)'
;MKSIVFVALLGLALLAVVCSASEDAHKELLKEVVRAMVVDKTDAVQAEERECRWYLGGCSQDGDCCKHLQCHSNYEWCVWDGTFSK
;
A
#
# COMPACT_ATOMS: atom_id res chain seq x y z
N MET A 1 -17.89 -19.64 51.97
CA MET A 1 -18.32 -19.55 50.55
C MET A 1 -18.34 -18.12 50.02
N LYS A 2 -18.86 -17.12 50.74
CA LYS A 2 -18.92 -15.71 50.28
C LYS A 2 -17.54 -15.06 49.98
N SER A 3 -16.55 -15.20 50.86
CA SER A 3 -15.24 -14.54 50.67
C SER A 3 -14.46 -15.03 49.45
N ILE A 4 -14.60 -16.31 49.07
CA ILE A 4 -13.93 -16.88 47.88
C ILE A 4 -14.42 -16.19 46.61
N VAL A 5 -15.72 -15.89 46.53
CA VAL A 5 -16.31 -15.17 45.39
C VAL A 5 -15.73 -13.77 45.27
N PHE A 6 -15.58 -13.04 46.38
CA PHE A 6 -14.97 -11.71 46.36
C PHE A 6 -13.51 -11.73 45.93
N VAL A 7 -12.73 -12.70 46.41
CA VAL A 7 -11.32 -12.86 46.00
C VAL A 7 -11.22 -13.19 44.50
N ALA A 8 -12.09 -14.07 43.99
CA ALA A 8 -12.13 -14.39 42.57
C ALA A 8 -12.49 -13.17 41.70
N LEU A 9 -13.47 -12.37 42.12
CA LEU A 9 -13.87 -11.14 41.42
C LEU A 9 -12.75 -10.09 41.42
N LEU A 10 -12.05 -9.91 42.55
CA LEU A 10 -10.89 -9.02 42.63
C LEU A 10 -9.74 -9.49 41.74
N GLY A 11 -9.47 -10.81 41.70
CA GLY A 11 -8.47 -11.39 40.80
C GLY A 11 -8.81 -11.19 39.33
N LEU A 12 -10.07 -11.41 38.95
CA LEU A 12 -10.58 -11.15 37.60
C LEU A 12 -10.47 -9.67 37.21
N ALA A 13 -10.80 -8.76 38.13
CA ALA A 13 -10.68 -7.32 37.89
C ALA A 13 -9.22 -6.90 37.65
N LEU A 14 -8.27 -7.42 38.44
CA LEU A 14 -6.85 -7.16 38.25
C LEU A 14 -6.33 -7.71 36.92
N LEU A 15 -6.74 -8.94 36.55
CA LEU A 15 -6.40 -9.54 35.25
C LEU A 15 -6.96 -8.73 34.09
N ALA A 16 -8.21 -8.25 34.19
CA ALA A 16 -8.82 -7.42 33.16
C ALA A 16 -8.03 -6.12 32.95
N VAL A 17 -7.63 -5.43 34.03
CA VAL A 17 -6.83 -4.21 33.96
C VAL A 17 -5.46 -4.45 33.31
N VAL A 18 -4.79 -5.55 33.66
CA VAL A 18 -3.48 -5.93 33.05
C VAL A 18 -3.62 -6.27 31.57
N CYS A 19 -4.68 -7.00 31.18
CA CYS A 19 -4.96 -7.29 29.78
C CYS A 19 -5.25 -6.01 28.99
N SER A 20 -6.05 -5.08 29.53
CA SER A 20 -6.35 -3.82 28.85
C SER A 20 -5.09 -2.99 28.59
N ALA A 21 -4.18 -2.92 29.57
CA ALA A 21 -2.90 -2.22 29.40
C ALA A 21 -1.99 -2.86 28.33
N SER A 22 -2.03 -4.18 28.15
CA SER A 22 -1.24 -4.86 27.13
C SER A 22 -1.84 -4.73 25.72
N GLU A 23 -3.17 -4.71 25.61
CA GLU A 23 -3.88 -4.49 24.35
C GLU A 23 -3.56 -3.13 23.72
N ASP A 24 -3.41 -2.07 24.54
CA ASP A 24 -3.05 -0.74 24.05
C ASP A 24 -1.64 -0.70 23.46
N ALA A 25 -0.68 -1.36 24.11
CA ALA A 25 0.69 -1.47 23.59
C ALA A 25 0.74 -2.25 22.25
N HIS A 26 -0.05 -3.31 22.12
CA HIS A 26 -0.13 -4.09 20.88
C HIS A 26 -0.80 -3.31 19.73
N LYS A 27 -1.83 -2.50 20.03
CA LYS A 27 -2.51 -1.65 19.04
C LYS A 27 -1.61 -0.56 18.48
N GLU A 28 -0.82 0.11 19.33
CA GLU A 28 0.13 1.12 18.86
C GLU A 28 1.26 0.49 18.02
N LEU A 29 1.75 -0.70 18.40
CA LEU A 29 2.73 -1.42 17.58
C LEU A 29 2.15 -1.84 16.22
N LEU A 30 0.92 -2.36 16.19
CA LEU A 30 0.21 -2.68 14.93
C LEU A 30 0.02 -1.44 14.06
N LYS A 31 -0.37 -0.32 14.65
CA LYS A 31 -0.58 0.95 13.95
C LYS A 31 0.72 1.50 13.35
N GLU A 32 1.82 1.41 14.07
CA GLU A 32 3.14 1.81 13.57
C GLU A 32 3.65 0.88 12.46
N VAL A 33 3.44 -0.44 12.58
CA VAL A 33 3.74 -1.40 11.49
C VAL A 33 2.87 -1.10 10.25
N VAL A 34 1.58 -0.82 10.44
CA VAL A 34 0.66 -0.45 9.34
C VAL A 34 1.06 0.88 8.70
N ARG A 35 1.50 1.87 9.49
CA ARG A 35 2.02 3.13 8.95
C ARG A 35 3.29 2.91 8.12
N ALA A 36 4.24 2.11 8.62
CA ALA A 36 5.48 1.81 7.91
C ALA A 36 5.23 1.12 6.56
N MET A 37 4.31 0.15 6.49
CA MET A 37 3.98 -0.53 5.22
C MET A 37 3.24 0.36 4.21
N VAL A 38 2.46 1.35 4.67
CA VAL A 38 1.74 2.27 3.78
C VAL A 38 2.70 3.32 3.21
N VAL A 39 3.63 3.84 4.03
CA VAL A 39 4.60 4.85 3.61
C VAL A 39 5.52 4.30 2.52
N ASP A 40 6.07 3.09 2.69
CA ASP A 40 6.91 2.42 1.68
C ASP A 40 6.22 2.31 0.32
N LYS A 41 4.91 2.04 0.34
CA LYS A 41 4.10 1.94 -0.88
C LYS A 41 3.80 3.29 -1.51
N THR A 42 3.67 4.36 -0.73
CA THR A 42 3.42 5.71 -1.28
C THR A 42 4.65 6.36 -1.87
N ASP A 43 5.85 6.07 -1.35
CA ASP A 43 7.11 6.58 -1.90
C ASP A 43 7.51 5.85 -3.18
N ALA A 44 7.18 4.55 -3.31
CA ALA A 44 7.31 3.80 -4.56
C ALA A 44 6.32 4.25 -5.65
N VAL A 45 5.22 4.91 -5.29
CA VAL A 45 4.16 5.34 -6.22
C VAL A 45 4.28 6.81 -6.64
N GLN A 46 5.05 7.64 -5.90
CA GLN A 46 5.13 9.09 -6.16
C GLN A 46 6.43 9.54 -6.84
N ALA A 47 7.42 8.68 -7.01
CA ALA A 47 8.60 8.98 -7.81
C ALA A 47 8.32 8.71 -9.31
N GLU A 48 7.73 9.70 -9.97
CA GLU A 48 8.17 10.22 -11.27
C GLU A 48 8.87 9.25 -12.26
N GLU A 49 8.25 8.12 -12.59
CA GLU A 49 8.32 7.59 -13.95
C GLU A 49 6.90 7.72 -14.50
N ARG A 50 6.68 8.62 -15.46
CA ARG A 50 5.46 8.53 -16.27
C ARG A 50 5.54 7.15 -16.92
N GLU A 51 4.77 6.18 -16.41
CA GLU A 51 4.68 4.87 -17.03
C GLU A 51 4.39 5.09 -18.50
N CYS A 52 5.31 4.63 -19.36
CA CYS A 52 5.11 4.71 -20.78
C CYS A 52 3.84 3.93 -21.16
N ARG A 53 3.17 4.38 -22.21
CA ARG A 53 1.94 3.81 -22.73
C ARG A 53 2.31 2.65 -23.65
N TRP A 54 1.76 1.47 -23.37
CA TRP A 54 1.91 0.29 -24.22
C TRP A 54 1.09 0.42 -25.53
N TYR A 55 1.17 -0.59 -26.39
CA TYR A 55 0.45 -0.63 -27.67
C TYR A 55 -1.05 -0.38 -27.47
N LEU A 56 -1.62 0.54 -28.25
CA LEU A 56 -3.00 1.07 -28.13
C LEU A 56 -3.29 1.90 -26.87
N GLY A 57 -2.29 2.23 -26.06
CA GLY A 57 -2.40 3.22 -25.00
C GLY A 57 -2.47 4.63 -25.58
N GLY A 58 -3.36 5.47 -25.06
CA GLY A 58 -3.51 6.85 -25.54
C GLY A 58 -2.25 7.70 -25.32
N CYS A 59 -1.91 8.57 -26.25
CA CYS A 59 -0.69 9.40 -26.22
C CYS A 59 -0.93 10.77 -26.85
N SER A 60 -0.08 11.74 -26.51
CA SER A 60 -0.02 13.06 -27.15
C SER A 60 1.30 13.29 -27.88
N GLN A 61 2.35 12.58 -27.50
CA GLN A 61 3.68 12.64 -28.11
C GLN A 61 4.37 11.28 -28.06
N ASP A 62 5.38 11.06 -28.91
CA ASP A 62 6.11 9.77 -28.97
C ASP A 62 6.74 9.38 -27.64
N GLY A 63 7.19 10.37 -26.85
CA GLY A 63 7.77 10.15 -25.52
C GLY A 63 6.78 9.61 -24.48
N ASP A 64 5.48 9.61 -24.77
CA ASP A 64 4.49 8.94 -23.93
C ASP A 64 4.49 7.43 -24.14
N CYS A 65 4.95 6.95 -25.31
CA CYS A 65 4.87 5.55 -25.69
C CYS A 65 6.09 4.75 -25.21
N CYS A 66 5.90 3.45 -24.94
CA CYS A 66 7.00 2.58 -24.55
C CYS A 66 7.99 2.32 -25.69
N LYS A 67 9.15 1.76 -25.34
CA LYS A 67 10.15 1.35 -26.32
C LYS A 67 9.51 0.50 -27.43
N HIS A 68 9.91 0.76 -28.69
CA HIS A 68 9.36 0.16 -29.91
C HIS A 68 7.97 0.68 -30.32
N LEU A 69 7.50 1.77 -29.71
CA LEU A 69 6.23 2.40 -30.04
C LEU A 69 6.43 3.91 -30.30
N GLN A 70 5.54 4.46 -31.11
CA GLN A 70 5.43 5.90 -31.40
C GLN A 70 3.96 6.31 -31.35
N CYS A 71 3.68 7.59 -31.15
CA CYS A 71 2.32 8.10 -31.05
C CYS A 71 1.73 8.32 -32.45
N HIS A 72 0.63 7.65 -32.77
CA HIS A 72 0.00 7.82 -34.08
C HIS A 72 -0.73 9.16 -34.18
N SER A 73 -0.23 10.08 -35.02
CA SER A 73 -0.71 11.48 -35.06
C SER A 73 -2.21 11.65 -35.33
N ASN A 74 -2.85 10.71 -36.02
CA ASN A 74 -4.31 10.79 -36.30
C ASN A 74 -5.19 10.05 -35.29
N TYR A 75 -4.63 9.12 -34.51
CA TYR A 75 -5.43 8.25 -33.63
C TYR A 75 -5.11 8.44 -32.15
N GLU A 76 -4.05 9.19 -31.83
CA GLU A 76 -3.64 9.53 -30.46
C GLU A 76 -3.45 8.30 -29.58
N TRP A 77 -2.92 7.21 -30.16
CA TRP A 77 -2.51 6.01 -29.44
C TRP A 77 -1.16 5.49 -29.93
N CYS A 78 -0.49 4.73 -29.07
CA CYS A 78 0.82 4.15 -29.36
C CYS A 78 0.73 2.99 -30.36
N VAL A 79 1.46 3.11 -31.46
CA VAL A 79 1.60 2.08 -32.49
C VAL A 79 3.04 1.64 -32.60
N TRP A 80 3.27 0.44 -33.14
CA TRP A 80 4.61 -0.07 -33.35
C TRP A 80 5.40 0.79 -34.33
N ASP A 81 6.63 1.16 -33.95
CA ASP A 81 7.49 2.09 -34.70
C ASP A 81 8.34 1.43 -35.79
N GLY A 82 8.26 0.10 -35.94
CA GLY A 82 9.06 -0.65 -36.92
C GLY A 82 10.37 -1.20 -36.35
N THR A 83 10.72 -0.89 -35.11
CA THR A 83 11.97 -1.32 -34.48
C THR A 83 11.79 -2.62 -33.68
N PHE A 84 12.83 -3.45 -33.70
CA PHE A 84 12.93 -4.67 -32.89
C PHE A 84 14.28 -4.65 -32.15
N SER A 85 14.29 -4.99 -30.87
CA SER A 85 15.51 -5.24 -30.10
C SER A 85 15.35 -6.52 -29.29
N LYS A 86 16.47 -7.13 -28.89
CA LYS A 86 16.52 -8.38 -28.11
C LYS A 86 16.23 -8.12 -26.63
#